data_AF-A0A084UC00-F1
#
_entry.id   AF-A0A084UC00-F1
#
_cell.length_a   1.000
_cell.length_b   1.000
_cell.length_c   1.000
_cell.angle_alpha   90.00
_cell.angle_beta   90.00
_cell.angle_gamma   90.00
#
_symmetry.space_group_name_H-M   'P 1'
#
loop_
_entity.id
_entity.type
_entity.pdbx_description
1 polymer ?
#
loop_
_entity_poly.entity_id
_entity_poly.type
_entity_poly.pdbx_seq_one_letter_code
_entity_poly.pdbx_strand_id
1 'polypeptide(L)'
;MAKVSRGSEQAMIRLPDGLRDQLKAAAEQNGRSMNAEIIWRIENYQKAQAAWAQVDSELAKLEGEVESQSDEIARLYEERSSLFEMLNNQERLLQLQRETYRTLSILARSLGEAILADGDRSEFARVLASGLAAIEVDNSSEASEKVPRQPWED
;
A
#
# COMPACT_ATOMS: atom_id res chain seq x y z
N MET A 1 34.17 0.84 39.53
CA MET A 1 34.83 -0.48 39.48
C MET A 1 35.24 -0.85 40.89
N ALA A 2 34.72 -1.96 41.42
CA ALA A 2 35.21 -2.49 42.69
C ALA A 2 36.70 -2.85 42.54
N LYS A 3 37.57 -2.26 43.37
CA LYS A 3 39.02 -2.46 43.27
C LYS A 3 39.41 -3.71 44.05
N VAL A 4 39.63 -4.81 43.34
CA VAL A 4 40.13 -6.06 43.93
C VAL A 4 41.59 -5.88 44.37
N SER A 5 41.87 -6.12 45.65
CA SER A 5 43.20 -6.13 46.26
C SER A 5 43.48 -7.45 46.99
N ARG A 6 44.71 -7.63 47.52
CA ARG A 6 45.08 -8.85 48.26
C ARG A 6 44.24 -9.12 49.52
N GLY A 7 43.44 -8.15 49.98
CA GLY A 7 42.51 -8.30 51.11
C GLY A 7 41.03 -8.44 50.72
N SER A 8 40.71 -8.63 49.45
CA SER A 8 39.30 -8.79 49.00
C SER A 8 38.73 -10.13 49.45
N GLU A 9 37.41 -10.18 49.59
CA GLU A 9 36.68 -11.45 49.76
C GLU A 9 36.97 -12.41 48.60
N GLN A 10 37.21 -13.68 48.94
CA GLN A 10 37.52 -14.73 47.97
C GLN A 10 36.40 -15.77 47.97
N ALA A 11 35.90 -16.08 46.78
CA ALA A 11 34.90 -17.13 46.58
C ALA A 11 35.49 -18.27 45.74
N MET A 12 35.40 -19.50 46.24
CA MET A 12 35.72 -20.71 45.47
C MET A 12 34.49 -21.12 44.66
N ILE A 13 34.55 -20.95 43.34
CA ILE A 13 33.46 -21.29 42.42
C ILE A 13 33.77 -22.63 41.73
N ARG A 14 32.82 -23.57 41.80
CA ARG A 14 32.86 -24.79 40.99
C ARG A 14 32.22 -24.53 39.64
N LEU A 15 32.96 -24.78 38.56
CA LEU A 15 32.51 -24.56 37.20
C LEU A 15 32.27 -25.93 36.52
N PRO A 16 31.26 -26.04 35.64
CA PRO A 16 31.12 -27.17 34.73
C PRO A 16 32.36 -27.34 33.85
N ASP A 17 32.55 -28.55 33.35
CA ASP A 17 33.68 -28.88 32.46
C ASP A 17 33.69 -27.96 31.23
N GLY A 18 34.89 -27.48 30.88
CA GLY A 18 35.11 -26.58 29.73
C GLY A 18 34.74 -25.11 29.95
N LEU A 19 33.89 -24.76 30.94
CA LEU A 19 33.46 -23.37 31.16
C LEU A 19 34.63 -22.47 31.61
N ARG A 20 35.58 -23.03 32.35
CA ARG A 20 36.79 -22.32 32.78
C ARG A 20 37.66 -21.88 31.60
N ASP A 21 37.81 -22.76 30.60
CA ASP A 21 38.62 -22.49 29.42
C ASP A 21 37.95 -21.43 28.54
N GLN A 22 36.62 -21.48 28.42
CA GLN A 22 35.84 -20.44 27.73
C GLN A 22 35.99 -19.06 28.40
N LEU A 23 35.92 -19.00 29.73
CA LEU A 23 36.13 -17.75 30.48
C LEU A 23 37.56 -17.23 30.31
N LYS A 24 38.56 -18.13 30.30
CA LYS A 24 39.95 -17.76 30.06
C LYS A 24 40.15 -17.16 28.66
N ALA A 25 39.63 -17.81 27.62
CA ALA A 25 39.71 -17.32 26.25
C ALA A 25 39.02 -15.96 26.08
N ALA A 26 37.82 -15.79 26.65
CA ALA A 26 37.11 -14.50 26.60
C ALA A 26 37.87 -13.38 27.35
N ALA A 27 38.48 -13.70 28.49
CA ALA A 27 39.29 -12.74 29.23
C ALA A 27 40.54 -12.32 28.45
N GLU A 28 41.23 -13.26 27.82
CA GLU A 28 42.38 -13.00 26.94
C GLU A 28 41.98 -12.12 25.75
N GLN A 29 40.87 -12.44 25.08
CA GLN A 29 40.33 -11.64 23.97
C GLN A 29 40.03 -10.19 24.39
N ASN A 30 39.50 -10.00 25.60
CA ASN A 30 39.14 -8.70 26.14
C ASN A 30 40.30 -7.97 26.85
N GLY A 31 41.51 -8.55 26.88
CA GLY A 31 42.67 -7.96 27.55
C GLY A 31 42.52 -7.83 29.07
N ARG A 32 41.75 -8.73 29.70
CA ARG A 32 41.43 -8.72 31.13
C ARG A 32 41.94 -9.98 31.82
N SER A 33 42.17 -9.90 33.12
CA SER A 33 42.31 -11.13 33.91
C SER A 33 40.97 -11.86 33.95
N MET A 34 41.00 -13.18 34.08
CA MET A 34 39.78 -14.00 34.18
C MET A 34 38.85 -13.51 35.31
N ASN A 35 39.41 -13.10 36.44
CA ASN A 35 38.63 -12.53 37.55
C ASN A 35 38.00 -11.18 37.19
N ALA A 36 38.72 -10.31 36.49
CA ALA A 36 38.19 -9.03 36.02
C ALA A 36 37.07 -9.23 34.99
N GLU A 37 37.16 -10.26 34.14
CA GLU A 37 36.09 -10.63 33.19
C GLU A 37 34.85 -11.16 33.92
N ILE A 38 35.00 -12.02 34.93
CA ILE A 38 33.89 -12.52 35.75
C ILE A 38 33.17 -11.35 36.44
N ILE A 39 33.92 -10.46 37.10
CA ILE A 39 33.36 -9.28 37.76
C ILE A 39 32.65 -8.38 36.76
N TRP A 40 33.26 -8.11 35.61
CA TRP A 40 32.64 -7.29 34.58
C TRP A 40 31.31 -7.89 34.11
N ARG A 41 31.23 -9.21 33.89
CA ARG A 41 29.97 -9.88 33.52
C ARG A 41 28.91 -9.75 34.62
N ILE A 42 29.28 -9.95 35.89
CA ILE A 42 28.36 -9.82 37.02
C ILE A 42 27.86 -8.38 37.16
N GLU A 43 28.76 -7.39 37.12
CA GLU A 43 28.43 -5.97 37.22
C GLU A 43 27.50 -5.49 36.08
N ASN A 44 27.60 -6.11 34.89
CA ASN A 44 26.80 -5.73 33.74
C ASN A 44 25.58 -6.64 33.52
N TYR A 45 25.44 -7.74 34.26
CA TYR A 45 24.33 -8.68 34.09
C TYR A 45 22.97 -7.99 34.26
N GLN A 46 22.79 -7.24 35.35
CA GLN A 46 21.52 -6.53 35.60
C GLN A 46 21.25 -5.44 34.54
N LYS A 47 22.29 -4.75 34.08
CA LYS A 47 22.14 -3.74 33.02
C LYS A 47 21.72 -4.37 31.69
N ALA A 48 22.35 -5.49 31.34
CA ALA A 48 21.97 -6.26 30.16
C ALA A 48 20.53 -6.77 30.30
N GLN A 49 20.15 -7.32 31.46
CA GLN A 49 18.79 -7.80 31.71
C GLN A 49 17.74 -6.67 31.57
N ALA A 50 18.03 -5.48 32.11
CA ALA A 50 17.15 -4.33 31.99
C ALA A 50 17.06 -3.83 30.53
N ALA A 51 18.19 -3.81 29.80
CA ALA A 51 18.21 -3.44 28.39
C ALA A 51 17.39 -4.41 27.54
N TRP A 52 17.50 -5.72 27.78
CA TRP A 52 16.69 -6.72 27.08
C TRP A 52 15.20 -6.53 27.34
N ALA A 53 14.79 -6.31 28.59
CA ALA A 53 13.39 -6.05 28.91
C ALA A 53 12.84 -4.78 28.22
N GLN A 54 13.67 -3.75 28.07
CA GLN A 54 13.29 -2.55 27.34
C GLN A 54 13.12 -2.85 25.84
N VAL A 55 14.06 -3.57 25.23
CA VAL A 55 13.98 -3.98 23.83
C VAL A 55 12.72 -4.82 23.57
N ASP A 56 12.40 -5.76 24.44
CA ASP A 56 11.18 -6.58 24.31
C ASP A 56 9.91 -5.72 24.35
N SER A 57 9.87 -4.72 25.25
CA SER A 57 8.73 -3.79 25.31
C SER A 57 8.63 -2.90 24.08
N GLU A 58 9.76 -2.49 23.48
CA GLU A 58 9.76 -1.69 22.26
C GLU A 58 9.35 -2.54 21.05
N LEU A 59 9.81 -3.78 20.97
CA LEU A 59 9.43 -4.74 19.94
C LEU A 59 7.92 -4.99 19.95
N ALA A 60 7.34 -5.24 21.12
CA ALA A 60 5.89 -5.47 21.25
C ALA A 60 5.05 -4.24 20.83
N LYS A 61 5.55 -3.01 21.06
CA LYS A 61 4.89 -1.80 20.58
C LYS A 61 4.96 -1.70 19.06
N LEU A 62 6.14 -1.93 18.47
CA LEU A 62 6.33 -1.90 17.03
C LEU A 62 5.48 -2.97 16.33
N GLU A 63 5.38 -4.17 16.90
CA GLU A 63 4.52 -5.23 16.38
C GLU A 63 3.05 -4.79 16.34
N GLY A 64 2.55 -4.15 17.41
CA GLY A 64 1.19 -3.61 17.44
C GLY A 64 0.97 -2.46 16.45
N GLU A 65 1.97 -1.59 16.24
CA GLU A 65 1.92 -0.53 15.23
C GLU A 65 1.87 -1.10 13.81
N VAL A 66 2.68 -2.12 13.52
CA VAL A 66 2.71 -2.80 12.22
C VAL A 66 1.38 -3.51 11.94
N GLU A 67 0.77 -4.15 12.94
CA GLU A 67 -0.54 -4.77 12.82
C GLU A 67 -1.62 -3.72 12.50
N SER A 68 -1.65 -2.62 13.27
CA SER A 68 -2.58 -1.51 13.04
C SER A 68 -2.42 -0.89 11.65
N GLN A 69 -1.19 -0.70 11.17
CA GLN A 69 -0.93 -0.18 9.83
C GLN A 69 -1.34 -1.17 8.75
N SER A 70 -1.14 -2.47 8.97
CA SER A 70 -1.56 -3.50 8.02
C SER A 70 -3.08 -3.53 7.86
N ASP A 71 -3.82 -3.37 8.95
CA ASP A 71 -5.29 -3.26 8.94
C ASP A 71 -5.76 -2.00 8.21
N GLU A 72 -5.10 -0.86 8.43
CA GLU A 72 -5.42 0.38 7.73
C GLU A 72 -5.17 0.25 6.22
N ILE A 73 -4.03 -0.34 5.84
CA ILE A 73 -3.68 -0.62 4.46
C ILE A 73 -4.75 -1.51 3.81
N ALA A 74 -5.19 -2.58 4.48
CA ALA A 74 -6.23 -3.47 3.97
C ALA A 74 -7.54 -2.72 3.69
N ARG A 75 -7.97 -1.84 4.62
CA ARG A 75 -9.18 -1.01 4.42
C ARG A 75 -9.05 -0.07 3.24
N LEU A 76 -7.90 0.59 3.08
CA LEU A 76 -7.64 1.47 1.94
C LEU A 76 -7.65 0.73 0.62
N TYR A 77 -7.16 -0.52 0.59
CA TYR A 77 -7.25 -1.37 -0.59
C TYR A 77 -8.71 -1.71 -0.96
N GLU A 78 -9.54 -2.04 0.02
CA GLU A 78 -10.97 -2.29 -0.19
C GLU A 78 -11.72 -1.05 -0.70
N GLU A 79 -11.49 0.11 -0.07
CA GLU A 79 -12.09 1.38 -0.49
C GLU A 79 -11.69 1.73 -1.92
N ARG A 80 -10.40 1.61 -2.24
CA ARG A 80 -9.88 1.85 -3.59
C ARG A 80 -10.52 0.91 -4.60
N SER A 81 -10.68 -0.38 -4.27
CA SER A 81 -11.34 -1.35 -5.15
C SER A 81 -12.78 -0.94 -5.46
N SER A 82 -13.53 -0.55 -4.43
CA SER A 82 -14.91 -0.06 -4.57
C SER A 82 -15.00 1.19 -5.45
N LEU A 83 -14.08 2.15 -5.29
CA LEU A 83 -13.98 3.34 -6.15
C LEU A 83 -13.71 2.98 -7.61
N PHE A 84 -12.84 2.00 -7.86
CA PHE A 84 -12.59 1.53 -9.22
C PHE A 84 -13.82 0.88 -9.85
N GLU A 85 -14.56 0.06 -9.10
CA GLU A 85 -15.82 -0.51 -9.59
C GLU A 85 -16.85 0.57 -9.93
N MET A 86 -16.97 1.58 -9.08
CA MET A 86 -17.85 2.73 -9.33
C MET A 86 -17.44 3.51 -10.58
N LEU A 87 -16.14 3.79 -10.77
CA LEU A 87 -15.62 4.48 -11.95
C LEU A 87 -15.88 3.68 -13.23
N ASN A 88 -15.61 2.37 -13.21
CA ASN A 88 -15.88 1.49 -14.33
C ASN A 88 -17.38 1.47 -14.69
N ASN A 89 -18.25 1.47 -13.68
CA ASN A 89 -19.69 1.54 -13.93
C ASN A 89 -20.10 2.90 -14.52
N GLN A 90 -19.54 4.01 -14.03
CA GLN A 90 -19.78 5.33 -14.61
C GLN A 90 -19.32 5.43 -16.06
N GLU A 91 -18.14 4.87 -16.39
CA GLU A 91 -17.65 4.86 -17.78
C GLU A 91 -18.62 4.12 -18.71
N ARG A 92 -19.13 2.97 -18.28
CA ARG A 92 -20.15 2.22 -19.04
C ARG A 92 -21.43 3.03 -19.24
N LEU A 93 -21.89 3.75 -18.22
CA LEU A 93 -23.06 4.61 -18.34
C LEU A 93 -22.83 5.77 -19.33
N LEU A 94 -21.65 6.38 -19.29
CA LEU A 94 -21.27 7.42 -20.25
C LEU A 94 -21.20 6.88 -21.68
N GLN A 95 -20.72 5.66 -21.88
CA GLN A 95 -20.71 5.00 -23.20
C GLN A 95 -22.13 4.81 -23.73
N LEU A 96 -23.02 4.25 -22.92
CA LEU A 96 -24.44 4.11 -23.29
C LEU A 96 -25.08 5.47 -23.61
N GLN A 97 -24.75 6.49 -22.83
CA GLN A 97 -25.24 7.84 -23.09
C GLN A 97 -24.71 8.40 -24.43
N ARG A 98 -23.43 8.19 -24.76
CA ARG A 98 -22.87 8.58 -26.06
C ARG A 98 -23.53 7.82 -27.22
N GLU A 99 -23.74 6.51 -27.08
CA GLU A 99 -24.41 5.69 -28.09
C GLU A 99 -25.85 6.13 -28.34
N THR A 100 -26.60 6.42 -27.27
CA THR A 100 -27.98 6.94 -27.38
C THR A 100 -28.00 8.31 -28.05
N TYR A 101 -27.12 9.24 -27.69
CA TYR A 101 -27.02 10.53 -28.37
C TYR A 101 -26.64 10.40 -29.83
N ARG A 102 -25.70 9.52 -30.17
CA ARG A 102 -25.33 9.23 -31.56
C ARG A 102 -26.51 8.67 -32.37
N THR A 103 -27.26 7.76 -31.77
CA THR A 103 -28.47 7.21 -32.43
C THR A 103 -29.51 8.30 -32.65
N LEU A 104 -29.76 9.14 -31.65
CA LEU A 104 -30.70 10.26 -31.75
C LEU A 104 -30.26 11.28 -32.79
N SER A 105 -28.96 11.60 -32.89
CA SER A 105 -28.46 12.56 -33.87
C SER A 105 -28.56 12.02 -35.30
N ILE A 106 -28.28 10.74 -35.52
CA ILE A 106 -28.50 10.07 -36.82
C ILE A 106 -29.98 10.11 -37.20
N LEU A 107 -30.88 9.76 -36.27
CA LEU A 107 -32.33 9.80 -36.51
C LEU A 107 -32.80 11.22 -36.84
N ALA A 108 -32.39 12.21 -36.05
CA ALA A 108 -32.73 13.61 -36.25
C ALA A 108 -32.27 14.12 -37.63
N ARG A 109 -31.02 13.81 -38.01
CA ARG A 109 -30.48 14.16 -39.32
C ARG A 109 -31.25 13.50 -40.46
N SER A 110 -31.49 12.19 -40.37
CA SER A 110 -32.24 11.45 -41.39
C SER A 110 -33.67 11.96 -41.57
N LEU A 111 -34.31 12.38 -40.48
CA LEU A 111 -35.64 13.00 -40.50
C LEU A 111 -35.60 14.37 -41.20
N GLY A 112 -34.60 15.19 -40.90
CA GLY A 112 -34.38 16.48 -41.57
C GLY A 112 -34.19 16.31 -43.08
N GLU A 113 -33.32 15.38 -43.49
CA GLU A 113 -33.07 15.06 -44.89
C GLU A 113 -34.34 14.54 -45.60
N ALA A 114 -35.11 13.64 -44.95
CA ALA A 114 -36.36 13.11 -45.50
C ALA A 114 -37.43 14.19 -45.69
N ILE A 115 -37.57 15.13 -44.75
CA ILE A 115 -38.53 16.24 -44.86
C ILE A 115 -38.13 17.20 -46.00
N LEU A 116 -36.84 17.46 -46.19
CA LEU A 116 -36.36 18.30 -47.29
C LEU A 116 -36.59 17.67 -48.67
N ALA A 117 -36.55 16.34 -48.78
CA ALA A 117 -36.76 15.62 -50.03
C ALA A 117 -38.22 15.68 -50.55
N ASP A 118 -39.19 15.93 -49.67
CA ASP A 118 -40.64 15.82 -49.99
C ASP A 118 -41.23 17.04 -50.74
N GLY A 119 -40.43 18.07 -51.07
CA GLY A 119 -40.76 19.16 -52.00
C GLY A 119 -41.83 20.19 -51.57
N ASP A 120 -42.98 19.73 -51.06
CA ASP A 120 -44.17 20.53 -50.77
C ASP A 120 -44.40 20.68 -49.26
N ARG A 121 -43.63 21.59 -48.64
CA ARG A 121 -43.66 21.89 -47.20
C ARG A 121 -43.59 23.41 -47.00
N SER A 122 -44.18 23.90 -45.91
CA SER A 122 -44.11 25.33 -45.54
C SER A 122 -42.67 25.79 -45.31
N GLU A 123 -42.41 27.10 -45.48
CA GLU A 123 -41.08 27.69 -45.28
C GLU A 123 -40.53 27.40 -43.88
N PHE A 124 -41.38 27.49 -42.85
CA PHE A 124 -41.02 27.13 -41.48
C PHE A 124 -40.57 25.67 -41.34
N ALA A 125 -41.26 24.73 -42.00
CA ALA A 125 -40.88 23.31 -41.98
C ALA A 125 -39.53 23.07 -42.69
N ARG A 126 -39.21 23.82 -43.74
CA ARG A 126 -37.89 23.76 -44.40
C ARG A 126 -36.77 24.29 -43.51
N VAL A 127 -37.01 25.35 -42.74
CA VAL A 127 -36.02 25.90 -41.79
C VAL A 127 -35.70 24.88 -40.69
N LEU A 128 -36.73 24.28 -40.08
CA LEU A 128 -36.54 23.23 -39.07
C LEU A 128 -35.84 21.99 -39.64
N ALA A 129 -36.24 21.54 -40.82
CA ALA A 129 -35.63 20.37 -41.47
C ALA A 129 -34.17 20.60 -41.85
N SER A 130 -33.82 21.81 -42.32
CA SER A 130 -32.43 22.21 -42.54
C SER A 130 -31.61 22.20 -41.25
N GLY A 131 -32.19 22.67 -40.14
CA GLY A 131 -31.54 22.64 -38.83
C GLY A 131 -31.28 21.21 -38.33
N LEU A 132 -32.23 20.31 -38.52
CA LEU A 132 -32.08 18.88 -38.18
C LEU A 132 -31.05 18.18 -39.06
N ALA A 133 -31.05 18.44 -40.37
CA ALA A 133 -30.08 17.87 -41.31
C ALA A 133 -28.63 18.34 -41.06
N ALA A 134 -28.47 19.51 -40.45
CA ALA A 134 -27.16 20.09 -40.10
C ALA A 134 -26.60 19.58 -38.76
N ILE A 135 -27.30 18.72 -38.02
CA ILE A 135 -26.80 18.16 -36.75
C ILE A 135 -25.53 17.35 -37.02
N GLU A 136 -24.46 17.69 -36.30
CA GLU A 136 -23.20 16.94 -36.31
C GLU A 136 -23.38 15.58 -35.64
N VAL A 137 -22.95 14.53 -36.34
CA VAL A 137 -22.95 13.16 -35.81
C VAL A 137 -21.53 12.83 -35.36
N ASP A 138 -21.40 12.50 -34.08
CA ASP A 138 -20.13 11.99 -33.55
C ASP A 138 -19.83 10.61 -34.17
N ASN A 139 -18.78 10.59 -35.01
CA ASN A 139 -18.31 9.40 -35.71
C ASN A 139 -17.09 8.76 -35.05
N SER A 140 -16.61 9.30 -33.94
CA SER A 140 -15.48 8.71 -33.22
C SER A 140 -15.84 7.29 -32.78
N SER A 141 -14.97 6.34 -33.10
CA SER A 141 -15.01 4.97 -32.61
C SER A 141 -13.92 4.81 -31.57
N GLU A 142 -14.03 5.50 -30.44
CA GLU A 142 -13.15 5.21 -29.32
C GLU A 142 -13.64 3.92 -28.67
N ALA A 143 -13.18 2.79 -29.21
CA ALA A 143 -13.15 1.56 -28.44
C ALA A 143 -12.30 1.86 -27.20
N SER A 144 -12.95 1.89 -26.03
CA SER A 144 -12.32 2.07 -24.72
C SER A 144 -10.99 1.33 -24.69
N GLU A 145 -9.90 2.06 -24.47
CA GLU A 145 -8.64 1.42 -24.09
C GLU A 145 -8.97 0.55 -22.88
N LYS A 146 -8.80 -0.77 -23.03
CA LYS A 146 -9.00 -1.68 -21.89
C LYS A 146 -8.17 -1.15 -20.75
N VAL A 147 -8.83 -0.80 -19.64
CA VAL A 147 -8.17 -0.43 -18.40
C VAL A 147 -7.07 -1.48 -18.16
N PRO A 148 -5.79 -1.06 -18.05
CA PRO A 148 -4.71 -2.01 -17.83
C PRO A 148 -5.04 -2.87 -16.62
N ARG A 149 -4.93 -4.19 -16.76
CA ARG A 149 -5.06 -5.08 -15.60
C ARG A 149 -4.07 -4.62 -14.55
N GLN A 150 -4.54 -4.54 -13.31
CA GLN A 150 -3.67 -4.15 -12.22
C GLN A 150 -2.62 -5.26 -12.01
N PRO A 151 -1.38 -4.94 -11.62
CA PRO A 151 -0.31 -5.94 -11.47
C PRO A 151 -0.59 -7.09 -10.49
N TRP A 152 -1.63 -6.98 -9.67
CA TRP A 152 -2.05 -7.98 -8.68
C TRP A 152 -3.31 -8.77 -9.11
N GLU A 153 -3.83 -8.54 -10.32
CA GLU A 153 -4.91 -9.33 -10.94
C GLU A 153 -4.31 -10.44 -11.82
N ASP A 154 -3.80 -11.49 -11.18
CA ASP A 154 -3.57 -12.81 -11.81
C ASP A 154 -4.83 -13.69 -11.68
#